data_AF-A0A9X0BNB1-F1
#
_entry.id   AF-A0A9X0BNB1-F1
#
_cell.length_a   1.000
_cell.length_b   1.000
_cell.length_c   1.000
_cell.angle_alpha   90.00
_cell.angle_beta   90.00
_cell.angle_gamma   90.00
#
_symmetry.space_group_name_H-M   'P 1'
#
loop_
_entity.id
_entity.type
_entity.pdbx_description
1 polymer ?
#
loop_
_entity_poly.entity_id
_entity_poly.type
_entity_poly.pdbx_seq_one_letter_code
_entity_poly.pdbx_strand_id
1 'polypeptide(L)'
;MRFPLPYGIGEDPHSSNSDENVLCEAGTHAWIEQNCATVPIPRLCGLGLSNGRTFTLRDNLPTLIRAEERLRRSVLPMSGYPPLGKPYLLIEYIDPSRGKSLSETWKEGRHDTELRSNFFHSLSRVILALARTPLPKIGSFTLDGDGYLILSNRLLTMQIQQLENEPIPAGLPRNLTYASVDAHICDRLAFHESRLRRQPNAIIDIPDGAY
;
A
#
# COMPACT_ATOMS: atom_id res chain seq x y z
N MET A 1 -13.23 6.36 3.45
CA MET A 1 -12.17 6.22 4.46
C MET A 1 -11.86 4.74 4.61
N ARG A 2 -10.59 4.36 4.60
CA ARG A 2 -10.11 2.98 4.74
C ARG A 2 -9.24 2.90 5.98
N PHE A 3 -9.37 1.80 6.70
CA PHE A 3 -8.52 1.47 7.84
C PHE A 3 -7.75 0.19 7.53
N PRO A 4 -6.46 0.11 7.90
CA PRO A 4 -5.75 -1.15 7.92
C PRO A 4 -6.49 -2.11 8.86
N LEU A 5 -6.73 -3.32 8.40
CA LEU A 5 -7.36 -4.37 9.21
C LEU A 5 -6.27 -4.98 10.11
N PRO A 6 -6.35 -4.82 11.45
CA PRO A 6 -5.25 -5.22 12.34
C PRO A 6 -4.86 -6.70 12.20
N TYR A 7 -5.86 -7.58 12.08
CA TYR A 7 -5.70 -9.02 11.87
C TYR A 7 -5.13 -9.39 10.49
N GLY A 8 -5.07 -8.46 9.54
CA GLY A 8 -4.54 -8.68 8.20
C GLY A 8 -3.10 -8.19 8.03
N ILE A 9 -2.57 -7.45 9.01
CA ILE A 9 -1.35 -6.66 8.87
C ILE A 9 -0.31 -6.98 9.95
N GLY A 10 -0.65 -7.73 10.98
CA GLY A 10 0.26 -8.13 12.05
C GLY A 10 0.44 -7.05 13.10
N GLU A 11 -0.58 -6.23 13.36
CA GLU A 11 -0.46 -5.11 14.30
C GLU A 11 -0.24 -5.58 15.75
N ASP A 12 -0.95 -6.64 16.17
CA ASP A 12 -0.85 -7.12 17.57
C ASP A 12 0.55 -7.66 17.89
N PRO A 13 1.18 -8.48 17.02
CA PRO A 13 2.54 -8.96 17.26
C PRO A 13 3.61 -7.91 16.93
N HIS A 14 3.35 -7.01 15.98
CA HIS A 14 4.31 -6.01 15.49
C HIS A 14 3.66 -4.62 15.42
N SER A 15 3.74 -3.90 16.53
CA SER A 15 3.23 -2.53 16.60
C SER A 15 3.88 -1.64 15.52
N SER A 16 3.07 -0.78 14.89
CA SER A 16 3.42 0.08 13.74
C SER A 16 3.29 -0.55 12.35
N ASN A 17 2.86 -1.81 12.21
CA ASN A 17 2.59 -2.38 10.88
C ASN A 17 1.45 -1.66 10.14
N SER A 18 0.46 -1.18 10.88
CA SER A 18 -0.66 -0.40 10.36
C SER A 18 -0.20 0.96 9.84
N ASP A 19 0.72 1.62 10.55
CA ASP A 19 1.33 2.87 10.06
C ASP A 19 2.22 2.62 8.84
N GLU A 20 3.04 1.56 8.85
CA GLU A 20 3.87 1.17 7.70
C GLU A 20 2.99 0.93 6.46
N ASN A 21 1.87 0.20 6.62
CA ASN A 21 0.92 -0.07 5.56
C ASN A 21 0.35 1.24 5.00
N VAL A 22 -0.17 2.11 5.88
CA VAL A 22 -0.81 3.37 5.48
C VAL A 22 0.17 4.28 4.74
N LEU A 23 1.40 4.40 5.25
CA LEU A 23 2.45 5.19 4.62
C LEU A 23 2.88 4.60 3.27
N CYS A 24 2.93 3.27 3.15
CA CYS A 24 3.29 2.63 1.90
C CYS A 24 2.21 2.76 0.82
N GLU A 25 0.94 2.59 1.19
CA GLU A 25 -0.19 2.81 0.28
C GLU A 25 -0.22 4.27 -0.18
N ALA A 26 -0.08 5.21 0.75
CA ALA A 26 -0.05 6.64 0.43
C ALA A 26 1.14 7.06 -0.45
N GLY A 27 2.34 6.55 -0.16
CA GLY A 27 3.53 6.80 -0.98
C GLY A 27 3.37 6.23 -2.39
N THR A 28 2.75 5.06 -2.52
CA THR A 28 2.47 4.46 -3.84
C THR A 28 1.46 5.29 -4.64
N HIS A 29 0.37 5.75 -4.00
CA HIS A 29 -0.58 6.66 -4.62
C HIS A 29 0.12 7.93 -5.13
N ALA A 30 0.90 8.59 -4.27
CA ALA A 30 1.62 9.81 -4.64
C ALA A 30 2.61 9.60 -5.79
N TRP A 31 3.31 8.45 -5.82
CA TRP A 31 4.23 8.13 -6.91
C TRP A 31 3.50 7.92 -8.24
N ILE A 32 2.38 7.17 -8.23
CA ILE A 32 1.57 6.92 -9.44
C ILE A 32 0.97 8.23 -9.96
N GLU A 33 0.41 9.08 -9.09
CA GLU A 33 -0.15 10.38 -9.50
C GLU A 33 0.91 11.28 -10.16
N GLN A 34 2.15 11.27 -9.66
CA GLN A 34 3.24 12.09 -10.18
C GLN A 34 3.84 11.55 -11.49
N ASN A 35 3.96 10.22 -11.65
CA ASN A 35 4.73 9.60 -12.73
C ASN A 35 3.88 8.90 -13.79
N CYS A 36 2.61 8.59 -13.48
CA CYS A 36 1.76 7.70 -14.27
C CYS A 36 0.37 8.31 -14.50
N ALA A 37 0.30 9.52 -15.08
CA ALA A 37 -0.95 10.25 -15.31
C ALA A 37 -2.03 9.50 -16.12
N THR A 38 -1.64 8.48 -16.90
CA THR A 38 -2.58 7.66 -17.68
C THR A 38 -3.21 6.52 -16.89
N VAL A 39 -2.71 6.21 -15.69
CA VAL A 39 -3.24 5.13 -14.85
C VAL A 39 -4.42 5.69 -14.04
N PRO A 40 -5.64 5.18 -14.24
CA PRO A 40 -6.80 5.66 -13.50
C PRO A 40 -6.77 5.09 -12.09
N ILE A 41 -6.30 5.88 -11.12
CA ILE A 41 -6.42 5.59 -9.69
C ILE A 41 -7.31 6.63 -8.99
N PRO A 42 -8.04 6.24 -7.94
CA PRO A 42 -8.75 7.19 -7.09
C PRO A 42 -7.78 8.16 -6.41
N ARG A 43 -8.18 9.43 -6.28
CA ARG A 43 -7.34 10.44 -5.63
C ARG A 43 -7.15 10.15 -4.15
N LEU A 44 -5.93 10.31 -3.66
CA LEU A 44 -5.66 10.29 -2.22
C LEU A 44 -5.95 11.68 -1.63
N CYS A 45 -6.99 11.80 -0.81
CA CYS A 45 -7.36 13.07 -0.16
C CYS A 45 -6.54 13.33 1.12
N GLY A 46 -6.10 12.28 1.80
CA GLY A 46 -5.29 12.40 3.01
C GLY A 46 -5.10 11.08 3.74
N LEU A 47 -4.34 11.13 4.83
CA LEU A 47 -4.06 9.99 5.70
C LEU A 47 -3.88 10.44 7.15
N GLY A 48 -4.02 9.50 8.07
CA GLY A 48 -3.69 9.67 9.48
C GLY A 48 -2.89 8.49 10.00
N LEU A 49 -2.05 8.75 10.99
CA LEU A 49 -1.20 7.75 11.65
C LEU A 49 -1.62 7.56 13.12
N SER A 50 -1.17 6.46 13.72
CA SER A 50 -1.46 6.12 15.12
C SER A 50 -0.98 7.19 16.11
N ASN A 51 0.14 7.86 15.79
CA ASN A 51 0.73 8.95 16.59
C ASN A 51 -0.03 10.29 16.48
N GLY A 52 -1.20 10.31 15.84
CA GLY A 52 -2.04 11.49 15.70
C GLY A 52 -1.61 12.44 14.58
N ARG A 53 -0.54 12.13 13.86
CA ARG A 53 -0.13 12.91 12.69
C ARG A 53 -1.09 12.66 11.53
N THR A 54 -1.49 13.72 10.86
CA THR A 54 -2.33 13.65 9.67
C THR A 54 -1.67 14.40 8.53
N PHE A 55 -1.85 13.90 7.32
CA PHE A 55 -1.39 14.55 6.11
C PHE A 55 -2.57 14.72 5.18
N THR A 56 -2.76 15.93 4.66
CA THR A 56 -3.68 16.19 3.57
C THR A 56 -2.85 16.26 2.30
N LEU A 57 -3.04 15.30 1.39
CA LEU A 57 -2.40 15.34 0.09
C LEU A 57 -3.23 16.29 -0.77
N ARG A 58 -2.96 17.60 -0.66
CA ARG A 58 -3.69 18.63 -1.38
C ARG A 58 -2.89 19.03 -2.62
N ASP A 59 -3.42 18.63 -3.77
CA ASP A 59 -2.95 18.87 -5.14
C ASP A 59 -2.27 20.24 -5.37
N ASN A 60 -1.09 20.22 -5.98
CA ASN A 60 -0.49 21.27 -6.85
C ASN A 60 -0.60 22.75 -6.43
N LEU A 61 0.14 23.18 -5.39
CA LEU A 61 0.31 24.62 -5.11
C LEU A 61 1.75 25.12 -5.38
N PRO A 62 1.92 26.33 -5.96
CA PRO A 62 3.22 26.94 -6.23
C PRO A 62 4.08 27.09 -4.96
N THR A 63 5.40 27.20 -5.15
CA THR A 63 6.43 27.27 -4.10
C THR A 63 6.16 28.30 -2.99
N LEU A 64 5.45 29.39 -3.27
CA LEU A 64 5.16 30.44 -2.29
C LEU A 64 4.16 30.00 -1.20
N ILE A 65 3.18 29.16 -1.54
CA ILE A 65 2.20 28.66 -0.56
C ILE A 65 2.82 27.54 0.31
N ARG A 66 3.89 26.87 -0.16
CA ARG A 66 4.71 25.98 0.68
C ARG A 66 5.45 26.73 1.80
N ALA A 67 5.91 27.96 1.53
CA ALA A 67 6.55 28.81 2.53
C ALA A 67 5.52 29.38 3.51
N GLU A 68 4.36 29.79 3.00
CA GLU A 68 3.23 30.29 3.80
C GLU A 68 2.66 29.20 4.72
N GLU A 69 2.55 27.95 4.24
CA GLU A 69 2.07 26.82 5.06
C GLU A 69 3.15 26.29 6.03
N ARG A 70 4.45 26.45 5.74
CA ARG A 70 5.51 26.24 6.75
C ARG A 70 5.37 27.23 7.92
N LEU A 71 5.04 28.48 7.60
CA LEU A 71 4.77 29.53 8.59
C LEU A 71 3.41 29.30 9.30
N ARG A 72 2.42 28.76 8.58
CA ARG A 72 1.08 28.46 9.13
C ARG A 72 1.06 27.23 10.02
N ARG A 73 1.87 26.20 9.72
CA ARG A 73 2.14 25.04 10.60
C ARG A 73 2.79 25.44 11.93
N SER A 74 3.41 26.62 12.00
CA SER A 74 3.98 27.14 13.25
C SER A 74 2.92 27.82 14.15
N VAL A 75 1.73 28.15 13.62
CA VAL A 75 0.78 29.05 14.30
C VAL A 75 -0.66 28.49 14.37
N LEU A 76 -1.05 27.48 13.58
CA LEU A 76 -2.41 26.91 13.60
C LEU A 76 -2.41 25.38 13.81
N PRO A 77 -3.28 24.84 14.68
CA PRO A 77 -3.46 23.40 14.81
C PRO A 77 -4.02 22.84 13.50
N MET A 78 -3.45 21.70 13.04
CA MET A 78 -3.82 20.96 11.83
C MET A 78 -5.34 20.85 11.66
N SER A 79 -5.94 21.70 10.83
CA SER A 79 -7.34 21.59 10.47
C SER A 79 -7.47 20.73 9.21
N GLY A 80 -8.14 19.59 9.36
CA GLY A 80 -8.56 18.76 8.23
C GLY A 80 -9.39 17.57 8.66
N TYR A 81 -8.87 16.72 9.56
CA TYR A 81 -9.51 15.48 9.98
C TYR A 81 -9.12 15.12 11.42
N PRO A 82 -10.03 14.57 12.24
CA PRO A 82 -9.75 14.28 13.62
C PRO A 82 -8.61 13.25 13.75
N PRO A 83 -7.67 13.41 14.70
CA PRO A 83 -6.75 12.34 15.06
C PRO A 83 -7.58 11.21 15.68
N LEU A 84 -7.79 10.14 14.93
CA LEU A 84 -8.62 9.01 15.36
C LEU A 84 -7.86 8.05 16.30
N GLY A 85 -6.58 8.33 16.61
CA GLY A 85 -5.70 7.43 17.36
C GLY A 85 -5.45 6.10 16.66
N LYS A 86 -5.82 6.00 15.37
CA LYS A 86 -5.67 4.82 14.52
C LYS A 86 -5.25 5.24 13.12
N PRO A 87 -4.45 4.43 12.41
CA PRO A 87 -4.01 4.76 11.06
C PRO A 87 -5.17 4.67 10.07
N TYR A 88 -5.23 5.55 9.08
CA TYR A 88 -6.28 5.56 8.06
C TYR A 88 -5.84 6.20 6.74
N LEU A 89 -6.51 5.85 5.65
CA LEU A 89 -6.47 6.58 4.36
C LEU A 89 -7.84 7.16 4.01
N LEU A 90 -7.82 8.36 3.46
CA LEU A 90 -8.97 9.00 2.84
C LEU A 90 -8.76 9.05 1.33
N ILE A 91 -9.54 8.27 0.61
CA ILE A 91 -9.47 8.10 -0.84
C ILE A 91 -10.80 8.56 -1.44
N GLU A 92 -10.75 9.11 -2.66
CA GLU A 92 -11.90 9.48 -3.47
C GLU A 92 -12.96 8.36 -3.50
N TYR A 93 -14.21 8.74 -3.29
CA TYR A 93 -15.33 7.83 -3.43
C TYR A 93 -15.65 7.59 -4.92
N ILE A 94 -15.58 6.34 -5.35
CA ILE A 94 -15.98 5.95 -6.70
C ILE A 94 -17.49 5.69 -6.68
N ASP A 95 -18.25 6.59 -7.28
CA ASP A 95 -19.70 6.46 -7.38
C ASP A 95 -20.08 5.23 -8.24
N PRO A 96 -21.08 4.41 -7.82
CA PRO A 96 -21.54 3.24 -8.59
C PRO A 96 -22.00 3.56 -10.03
N SER A 97 -22.38 4.81 -10.31
CA SER A 97 -22.67 5.29 -11.67
C SER A 97 -21.43 5.42 -12.55
N ARG A 98 -20.25 5.67 -11.96
CA ARG A 98 -18.96 5.76 -12.68
C ARG A 98 -18.38 4.37 -12.98
N GLY A 99 -18.71 3.37 -12.18
CA GLY A 99 -18.24 2.01 -12.38
C GLY A 99 -18.62 1.09 -11.23
N LYS A 100 -18.66 -0.22 -11.53
CA LYS A 100 -18.90 -1.28 -10.56
C LYS A 100 -17.65 -2.14 -10.40
N SER A 101 -17.53 -2.85 -9.28
CA SER A 101 -16.43 -3.77 -9.07
C SER A 101 -16.44 -4.85 -10.16
N LEU A 102 -15.24 -5.22 -10.65
CA LEU A 102 -15.10 -6.31 -11.61
C LEU A 102 -15.65 -7.63 -11.04
N SER A 103 -15.53 -7.86 -9.73
CA SER A 103 -16.04 -9.07 -9.08
C SER A 103 -17.55 -9.28 -9.24
N GLU A 104 -18.31 -8.19 -9.37
CA GLU A 104 -19.77 -8.23 -9.53
C GLU A 104 -20.19 -8.61 -10.95
N THR A 105 -19.39 -8.25 -11.95
CA THR A 105 -19.73 -8.41 -13.38
C THR A 105 -18.91 -9.48 -14.09
N TRP A 106 -17.88 -10.01 -13.42
CA TRP A 106 -16.95 -10.96 -14.04
C TRP A 106 -17.60 -12.27 -14.44
N LYS A 107 -18.51 -12.81 -13.62
CA LYS A 107 -19.12 -14.12 -13.87
C LYS A 107 -19.91 -14.13 -15.17
N GLU A 108 -20.72 -13.11 -15.42
CA GLU A 108 -21.46 -12.97 -16.67
C GLU A 108 -20.56 -12.48 -17.81
N GLY A 109 -19.71 -11.48 -17.54
CA GLY A 109 -18.97 -10.76 -18.59
C GLY A 109 -17.70 -11.45 -19.10
N ARG A 110 -17.12 -12.42 -18.39
CA ARG A 110 -15.83 -13.05 -18.79
C ARG A 110 -15.87 -13.84 -20.10
N HIS A 111 -17.06 -14.22 -20.55
CA HIS A 111 -17.27 -14.98 -21.79
C HIS A 111 -17.53 -14.08 -22.99
N ASP A 112 -17.82 -12.80 -22.76
CA ASP A 112 -17.93 -11.79 -23.80
C ASP A 112 -16.52 -11.44 -24.32
N THR A 113 -16.31 -11.61 -25.62
CA THR A 113 -15.01 -11.42 -26.28
C THR A 113 -14.58 -9.96 -26.31
N GLU A 114 -15.52 -9.02 -26.46
CA GLU A 114 -15.24 -7.59 -26.51
C GLU A 114 -14.87 -7.06 -25.12
N LEU A 115 -15.67 -7.38 -24.10
CA LEU A 115 -15.38 -6.98 -22.72
C LEU A 115 -14.02 -7.53 -22.26
N ARG A 116 -13.75 -8.80 -22.57
CA ARG A 116 -12.48 -9.44 -22.22
C ARG A 116 -11.30 -8.81 -22.95
N SER A 117 -11.43 -8.53 -24.25
CA SER A 117 -10.39 -7.84 -25.03
C SER A 117 -10.08 -6.45 -24.46
N ASN A 118 -11.13 -5.67 -24.16
CA ASN A 118 -10.99 -4.33 -23.59
C ASN A 118 -10.33 -4.34 -22.22
N PHE A 119 -10.71 -5.30 -21.37
CA PHE A 119 -10.09 -5.50 -20.06
C PHE A 119 -8.58 -5.78 -20.18
N PHE A 120 -8.19 -6.77 -20.99
CA PHE A 120 -6.78 -7.13 -21.14
C PHE A 120 -5.96 -6.02 -21.79
N HIS A 121 -6.50 -5.32 -22.78
CA HIS A 121 -5.83 -4.15 -23.36
C HIS A 121 -5.62 -3.04 -22.33
N SER A 122 -6.66 -2.73 -21.54
CA SER A 122 -6.58 -1.69 -20.50
C SER A 122 -5.59 -2.06 -19.40
N LEU A 123 -5.63 -3.31 -18.92
CA LEU A 123 -4.68 -3.84 -17.95
C LEU A 123 -3.24 -3.77 -18.49
N SER A 124 -3.02 -4.17 -19.75
CA SER A 124 -1.71 -4.09 -20.39
C SER A 124 -1.21 -2.64 -20.45
N ARG A 125 -2.08 -1.67 -20.78
CA ARG A 125 -1.71 -0.24 -20.77
C ARG A 125 -1.31 0.24 -19.37
N VAL A 126 -2.01 -0.20 -18.33
CA VAL A 126 -1.67 0.13 -16.94
C VAL A 126 -0.30 -0.46 -16.56
N ILE A 127 -0.08 -1.75 -16.82
CA ILE A 127 1.20 -2.43 -16.53
C ILE A 127 2.34 -1.73 -17.26
N LEU A 128 2.17 -1.42 -18.55
CA LEU A 128 3.17 -0.70 -19.33
C LEU A 128 3.41 0.71 -18.79
N ALA A 129 2.36 1.44 -18.38
CA ALA A 129 2.52 2.77 -17.81
C ALA A 129 3.32 2.74 -16.50
N LEU A 130 3.04 1.79 -15.61
CA LEU A 130 3.78 1.60 -14.36
C LEU A 130 5.23 1.17 -14.60
N ALA A 131 5.49 0.36 -15.63
CA ALA A 131 6.82 -0.14 -15.97
C ALA A 131 7.70 0.87 -16.73
N ARG A 132 7.15 2.00 -17.22
CA ARG A 132 7.89 3.00 -18.00
C ARG A 132 9.02 3.66 -17.21
N THR A 133 8.82 3.86 -15.92
CA THR A 133 9.78 4.57 -15.08
C THR A 133 10.64 3.55 -14.33
N PRO A 134 11.92 3.40 -14.70
CA PRO A 134 12.81 2.48 -13.99
C PRO A 134 13.02 2.96 -12.56
N LEU A 135 12.95 2.04 -11.60
CA LEU A 135 13.23 2.32 -10.20
C LEU A 135 14.69 1.98 -9.87
N PRO A 136 15.36 2.79 -9.03
CA PRO A 136 16.78 2.58 -8.72
C PRO A 136 17.04 1.35 -7.84
N LYS A 137 16.00 0.81 -7.18
CA LYS A 137 16.07 -0.32 -6.25
C LYS A 137 14.69 -0.94 -6.04
N ILE A 138 14.65 -2.13 -5.47
CA ILE A 138 13.43 -2.87 -5.12
C ILE A 138 13.04 -2.54 -3.67
N GLY A 139 11.84 -2.02 -3.48
CA GLY A 139 11.29 -1.64 -2.18
C GLY A 139 9.89 -1.06 -2.33
N SER A 140 9.33 -0.57 -1.22
CA SER A 140 8.07 0.17 -1.21
C SER A 140 8.31 1.66 -1.04
N PHE A 141 7.52 2.46 -1.76
CA PHE A 141 7.44 3.90 -1.53
C PHE A 141 6.84 4.15 -0.15
N THR A 142 7.25 5.23 0.50
CA THR A 142 6.71 5.68 1.78
C THR A 142 6.78 7.21 1.86
N LEU A 143 6.07 7.78 2.81
CA LEU A 143 6.15 9.21 3.13
C LEU A 143 7.01 9.39 4.38
N ASP A 144 7.95 10.32 4.31
CA ASP A 144 8.83 10.60 5.44
C ASP A 144 8.15 11.45 6.54
N GLY A 145 8.94 11.85 7.54
CA GLY A 145 8.51 12.71 8.63
C GLY A 145 8.02 14.10 8.19
N ASP A 146 8.28 14.54 6.96
CA ASP A 146 7.82 15.82 6.43
C ASP A 146 6.72 15.65 5.37
N GLY A 147 6.43 14.40 4.97
CA GLY A 147 5.46 14.05 3.94
C GLY A 147 6.06 13.96 2.54
N TYR A 148 7.39 13.88 2.41
CA TYR A 148 8.04 13.67 1.12
C TYR A 148 8.05 12.20 0.73
N LEU A 149 7.86 11.97 -0.57
CA LEU A 149 7.92 10.66 -1.18
C LEU A 149 9.37 10.15 -1.23
N ILE A 150 9.62 9.00 -0.60
CA ILE A 150 10.89 8.31 -0.65
C ILE A 150 10.70 6.82 -0.93
N LEU A 151 11.66 6.22 -1.65
CA LEU A 151 11.73 4.77 -1.85
C LEU A 151 12.71 4.20 -0.81
N SER A 152 12.23 3.85 0.37
CA SER A 152 13.10 3.39 1.46
C SER A 152 12.53 2.28 2.32
N ASN A 153 11.27 1.90 2.10
CA ASN A 153 10.66 0.82 2.87
C ASN A 153 10.96 -0.54 2.22
N ARG A 154 10.98 -1.59 3.04
CA ARG A 154 10.95 -2.98 2.56
C ARG A 154 9.81 -3.17 1.60
N LEU A 155 10.00 -4.06 0.63
CA LEU A 155 8.95 -4.42 -0.31
C LEU A 155 7.81 -5.05 0.47
N LEU A 156 6.78 -4.25 0.77
CA LEU A 156 5.69 -4.63 1.64
C LEU A 156 4.71 -5.47 0.84
N THR A 157 4.88 -6.79 0.96
CA THR A 157 4.00 -7.76 0.33
C THR A 157 2.98 -8.26 1.34
N MET A 158 1.81 -8.65 0.84
CA MET A 158 0.75 -9.23 1.67
C MET A 158 1.25 -10.48 2.42
N GLN A 159 2.15 -11.27 1.82
CA GLN A 159 2.75 -12.43 2.48
C GLN A 159 3.53 -12.05 3.75
N ILE A 160 4.32 -10.97 3.71
CA ILE A 160 5.08 -10.50 4.88
C ILE A 160 4.13 -10.16 6.02
N GLN A 161 3.06 -9.44 5.71
CA GLN A 161 2.03 -9.08 6.68
C GLN A 161 1.28 -10.30 7.25
N GLN A 162 1.00 -11.31 6.41
CA GLN A 162 0.42 -12.58 6.87
C GLN A 162 1.31 -13.34 7.84
N LEU A 163 2.63 -13.39 7.61
CA LEU A 163 3.53 -14.06 8.57
C LEU A 163 3.69 -13.28 9.86
N GLU A 164 3.75 -11.96 9.78
CA GLU A 164 3.84 -11.11 10.97
C GLU A 164 2.58 -11.17 11.85
N ASN A 165 1.42 -11.49 11.26
CA ASN A 165 0.20 -11.87 11.98
C ASN A 165 0.30 -13.21 12.71
N GLU A 166 1.08 -14.15 12.20
CA GLU A 166 1.24 -15.51 12.74
C GLU A 166 2.44 -15.64 13.69
N PRO A 167 2.75 -14.57 14.44
CA PRO A 167 4.03 -14.29 15.09
C PRO A 167 5.30 -14.88 14.45
N ILE A 168 5.36 -15.01 13.12
CA ILE A 168 6.55 -15.50 12.40
C ILE A 168 7.39 -14.29 11.99
N PRO A 169 8.62 -14.12 12.54
CA PRO A 169 9.53 -13.09 12.13
C PRO A 169 9.85 -13.26 10.66
N ALA A 170 9.50 -12.25 9.86
CA ALA A 170 9.92 -12.16 8.47
C ALA A 170 11.44 -11.98 8.35
N GLY A 171 12.10 -11.44 9.40
CA GLY A 171 13.54 -11.16 9.40
C GLY A 171 13.95 -9.98 8.52
N LEU A 172 12.97 -9.23 7.98
CA LEU A 172 13.19 -8.13 7.05
C LEU A 172 13.03 -6.79 7.77
N PRO A 173 14.12 -6.03 7.96
CA PRO A 173 14.05 -4.67 8.51
C PRO A 173 13.14 -3.77 7.67
N ARG A 174 12.38 -2.87 8.30
CA ARG A 174 11.48 -1.95 7.58
C ARG A 174 12.21 -1.06 6.57
N ASN A 175 13.47 -0.71 6.82
CA ASN A 175 14.29 0.14 5.95
C ASN A 175 15.11 -0.64 4.89
N LEU A 176 14.86 -1.94 4.73
CA LEU A 176 15.60 -2.78 3.78
C LEU A 176 15.14 -2.48 2.34
N THR A 177 16.07 -2.22 1.43
CA THR A 177 15.80 -2.14 -0.01
C THR A 177 16.86 -2.91 -0.78
N TYR A 178 16.50 -3.51 -1.90
CA TYR A 178 17.43 -4.36 -2.67
C TYR A 178 17.96 -3.66 -3.90
N ALA A 179 19.27 -3.70 -4.09
CA ALA A 179 19.91 -3.24 -5.32
C ALA A 179 19.90 -4.30 -6.43
N SER A 180 19.75 -5.58 -6.08
CA SER A 180 19.72 -6.70 -7.03
C SER A 180 18.50 -7.59 -6.81
N VAL A 181 18.06 -8.25 -7.88
CA VAL A 181 16.98 -9.24 -7.85
C VAL A 181 17.39 -10.47 -7.04
N ASP A 182 18.66 -10.88 -7.11
CA ASP A 182 19.17 -12.05 -6.40
C ASP A 182 19.03 -11.89 -4.88
N ALA A 183 19.44 -10.75 -4.33
CA ALA A 183 19.30 -10.47 -2.90
C ALA A 183 17.81 -10.50 -2.47
N HIS A 184 16.92 -9.95 -3.31
CA HIS A 184 15.49 -10.00 -3.07
C HIS A 184 14.95 -11.43 -3.06
N ILE A 185 15.36 -12.27 -4.01
CA ILE A 185 14.92 -13.66 -4.10
C ILE A 185 15.46 -14.48 -2.92
N CYS A 186 16.74 -14.33 -2.56
CA CYS A 186 17.32 -15.02 -1.41
C CYS A 186 16.56 -14.73 -0.12
N ASP A 187 16.26 -13.46 0.16
CA ASP A 187 15.50 -13.08 1.35
C ASP A 187 14.06 -13.59 1.31
N ARG A 188 13.43 -13.64 0.13
CA ARG A 188 12.11 -14.29 -0.05
C ARG A 188 12.15 -15.80 0.20
N LEU A 189 13.22 -16.48 -0.17
CA LEU A 189 13.37 -17.92 0.11
C LEU A 189 13.60 -18.16 1.61
N ALA A 190 14.45 -17.37 2.26
CA ALA A 190 14.67 -17.43 3.71
C ALA A 190 13.37 -17.16 4.49
N PHE A 191 12.57 -16.22 4.01
CA PHE A 191 11.23 -15.94 4.51
C PHE A 191 10.30 -17.17 4.44
N HIS A 192 10.25 -17.86 3.30
CA HIS A 192 9.45 -19.09 3.15
C HIS A 192 9.99 -20.25 4.00
N GLU A 193 11.31 -20.36 4.15
CA GLU A 193 11.94 -21.33 5.03
C GLU A 193 11.56 -21.10 6.50
N SER A 194 11.55 -19.83 6.96
CA SER A 194 11.11 -19.47 8.32
C SER A 194 9.66 -19.91 8.59
N ARG A 195 8.77 -19.73 7.60
CA ARG A 195 7.39 -20.26 7.68
C ARG A 195 7.38 -21.77 7.84
N LEU A 196 8.05 -22.51 6.96
CA LEU A 196 8.07 -23.98 6.99
C LEU A 196 8.62 -24.54 8.31
N ARG A 197 9.63 -23.89 8.89
CA ARG A 197 10.21 -24.31 10.18
C ARG A 197 9.27 -24.08 11.36
N ARG A 198 8.41 -23.06 11.31
CA ARG A 198 7.54 -22.64 12.43
C ARG A 198 6.10 -23.11 12.30
N GLN A 199 5.68 -23.45 11.09
CA GLN A 199 4.39 -24.06 10.78
C GLN A 199 4.61 -25.41 10.09
N PRO A 200 5.07 -26.44 10.85
CA PRO A 200 5.29 -27.77 10.30
C PRO A 200 3.99 -28.46 9.88
N ASN A 201 2.85 -28.06 10.45
CA ASN A 201 1.56 -28.65 10.18
C ASN A 201 0.76 -27.76 9.22
N ALA A 202 0.39 -28.30 8.06
CA ALA A 202 -0.60 -27.67 7.18
C ALA A 202 -2.05 -27.84 7.69
N ILE A 203 -2.24 -28.73 8.67
CA ILE A 203 -3.52 -29.13 9.26
C ILE A 203 -3.43 -28.84 10.75
N ILE A 204 -4.20 -27.85 11.22
CA ILE A 204 -4.23 -27.47 12.64
C ILE A 204 -5.26 -28.35 13.37
N ASP A 205 -6.33 -28.72 12.68
CA ASP A 205 -7.36 -29.64 13.17
C ASP A 205 -7.87 -30.59 12.06
N ILE A 206 -8.50 -31.70 12.44
CA ILE A 206 -9.07 -32.72 11.53
C ILE A 206 -9.95 -32.12 10.41
N PRO A 207 -10.78 -31.08 10.65
CA PRO A 207 -11.55 -30.42 9.59
C PRO A 207 -10.68 -29.76 8.51
N ASP A 208 -9.46 -29.32 8.83
CA ASP A 208 -8.54 -28.71 7.86
C ASP A 208 -7.96 -29.75 6.89
N GLY A 209 -7.91 -31.02 7.32
CA GLY A 209 -7.41 -32.16 6.55
C GLY A 209 -8.49 -32.98 5.85
N ALA A 210 -9.76 -32.71 6.13
CA ALA A 210 -10.89 -33.40 5.53
C ALA A 210 -11.37 -32.66 4.28
N TYR A 211 -10.65 -32.84 3.17
CA TYR A 211 -11.09 -32.51 1.82
C TYR A 211 -11.14 -33.77 0.96
#